data_AF-A0A8X6XHE6-F1
#
_entry.id   AF-A0A8X6XHE6-F1
#
_cell.length_a   1.000
_cell.length_b   1.000
_cell.length_c   1.000
_cell.angle_alpha   90.00
_cell.angle_beta   90.00
_cell.angle_gamma   90.00
#
_symmetry.space_group_name_H-M   'P 1'
#
loop_
_entity.id
_entity.type
_entity.pdbx_description
1 polymer ?
#
loop_
_entity_poly.entity_id
_entity_poly.type
_entity_poly.pdbx_seq_one_letter_code
_entity_poly.pdbx_strand_id
1 'polypeptide(L)'
;KVLELTHEGLRESGEWSYQNGLNMTTNYTRAAEEIMQSLKNKTLIVTTLINAPYTMLMANHEELEGNDKYEGYCIDLLKEIAKILNFNFKIREVSDKKYGEKNEQGEWNGMIKELIDGVSFNAETRSS
;
A
#
# COMPACT_ATOMS: atom_id res chain seq x y z
N LYS A 1 27.18 -3.41 15.78
CA LYS A 1 26.51 -3.91 14.56
C LYS A 1 25.01 -4.01 14.80
N VAL A 2 24.21 -3.67 13.81
CA VAL A 2 22.75 -3.77 13.83
C VAL A 2 22.36 -4.76 12.73
N LEU A 3 21.49 -5.71 13.07
CA LEU A 3 21.05 -6.77 12.15
C LEU A 3 19.55 -6.61 11.87
N GLU A 4 19.16 -6.93 10.64
CA GLU A 4 17.79 -6.95 10.12
C GLU A 4 17.50 -8.34 9.55
N LEU A 5 16.28 -8.83 9.78
CA LEU A 5 15.84 -10.10 9.22
C LEU A 5 15.16 -9.85 7.87
N THR A 6 15.68 -10.48 6.82
CA THR A 6 15.13 -10.41 5.46
C THR A 6 14.62 -11.78 4.99
N HIS A 7 13.96 -11.82 3.83
CA HIS A 7 13.54 -13.07 3.21
C HIS A 7 14.72 -13.99 2.83
N GLU A 8 15.93 -13.44 2.67
CA GLU A 8 17.17 -14.19 2.42
C GLU A 8 17.94 -14.54 3.71
N GLY A 9 17.47 -14.09 4.89
CA GLY A 9 18.09 -14.34 6.20
C GLY A 9 18.53 -13.07 6.96
N LEU A 10 19.32 -13.27 8.02
CA LEU A 10 19.86 -12.19 8.86
C LEU A 10 20.94 -11.40 8.11
N ARG A 11 20.80 -10.08 8.09
CA ARG A 11 21.69 -9.17 7.37
C ARG A 11 22.10 -7.98 8.24
N GLU A 12 23.31 -7.48 8.06
CA GLU A 12 23.76 -6.24 8.69
C GLU A 12 23.07 -5.01 8.07
N SER A 13 22.40 -4.21 8.91
CA SER A 13 21.59 -3.03 8.54
C SER A 13 22.24 -1.72 8.99
N GLY A 14 23.26 -1.80 9.84
CA GLY A 14 24.03 -0.62 10.26
C GLY A 14 25.06 -0.92 11.32
N GLU A 15 25.77 0.13 11.71
CA GLU A 15 26.73 0.11 12.80
C GLU A 15 26.27 1.05 13.92
N TRP A 16 26.48 0.64 15.16
CA TRP A 16 26.21 1.48 16.32
C TRP A 16 27.52 1.70 17.06
N SER A 17 27.82 2.95 17.40
CA SER A 17 28.96 3.32 18.25
C SER A 17 28.55 4.27 19.38
N TYR A 18 29.25 4.20 20.50
CA TYR A 18 28.98 5.07 21.65
C TYR A 18 29.17 6.57 21.34
N GLN A 19 30.09 6.89 20.44
CA GLN A 19 30.43 8.27 20.09
C GLN A 19 29.49 8.87 19.04
N ASN A 20 29.04 8.08 18.06
CA ASN A 20 28.30 8.57 16.90
C ASN A 20 26.85 8.06 16.84
N GLY A 21 26.42 7.24 17.80
CA GLY A 21 25.09 6.66 17.82
C GLY A 21 24.86 5.65 16.69
N LEU A 22 23.63 5.59 16.20
CA LEU A 22 23.23 4.69 15.11
C LEU A 22 23.64 5.26 13.75
N ASN A 23 24.49 4.55 13.03
CA ASN A 23 24.85 4.82 11.65
C ASN A 23 24.25 3.75 10.73
N MET A 24 23.12 4.06 10.12
CA MET A 24 22.40 3.15 9.24
C MET A 24 22.97 3.21 7.83
N THR A 25 23.40 2.05 7.29
CA THR A 25 24.05 1.97 5.97
C THR A 25 23.05 1.60 4.87
N THR A 26 21.78 1.95 5.05
CA THR A 26 20.71 1.60 4.12
C THR A 26 20.95 2.25 2.77
N ASN A 27 21.28 1.42 1.78
CA ASN A 27 21.44 1.87 0.41
C ASN A 27 20.04 2.01 -0.22
N TYR A 28 19.59 3.23 -0.46
CA TYR A 28 18.24 3.51 -0.98
C TYR A 28 17.91 2.75 -2.27
N THR A 29 18.89 2.55 -3.15
CA THR A 29 18.71 1.73 -4.36
C THR A 29 18.42 0.27 -4.04
N ARG A 30 19.07 -0.28 -3.00
CA ARG A 30 18.90 -1.67 -2.58
C ARG A 30 17.58 -1.89 -1.83
N ALA A 31 17.19 -0.93 -0.99
CA ALA A 31 15.86 -0.94 -0.36
C ALA A 31 14.75 -0.87 -1.42
N ALA A 32 14.93 -0.05 -2.46
CA ALA A 32 14.02 -0.01 -3.59
C ALA A 32 13.95 -1.38 -4.30
N GLU A 33 15.09 -2.00 -4.63
CA GLU A 33 15.16 -3.35 -5.24
C GLU A 33 14.41 -4.41 -4.43
N GLU A 34 14.61 -4.44 -3.10
CA GLU A 34 13.91 -5.35 -2.20
C GLU A 34 12.40 -5.14 -2.23
N ILE A 35 11.96 -3.88 -2.22
CA ILE A 35 10.55 -3.54 -2.37
C ILE A 35 10.02 -4.01 -3.74
N MET A 36 10.74 -3.74 -4.83
CA MET A 36 10.34 -4.19 -6.18
C MET A 36 10.18 -5.71 -6.24
N GLN A 37 11.16 -6.45 -5.70
CA GLN A 37 11.11 -7.92 -5.64
C GLN A 37 9.93 -8.40 -4.79
N SER A 38 9.70 -7.75 -3.65
CA SER A 38 8.62 -8.12 -2.73
C SER A 38 7.23 -7.89 -3.32
N LEU A 39 7.07 -6.96 -4.27
CA LEU A 39 5.79 -6.58 -4.86
C LEU A 39 5.47 -7.34 -6.16
N LYS A 40 6.49 -7.86 -6.83
CA LYS A 40 6.33 -8.55 -8.11
C LYS A 40 5.31 -9.68 -8.02
N ASN A 41 4.36 -9.71 -8.96
CA ASN A 41 3.25 -10.66 -9.03
C ASN A 41 2.30 -10.68 -7.82
N LYS A 42 2.38 -9.73 -6.89
CA LYS A 42 1.38 -9.56 -5.83
C LYS A 42 0.20 -8.74 -6.34
N THR A 43 -0.97 -8.97 -5.75
CA THR A 43 -2.14 -8.13 -5.99
C THR A 43 -2.36 -7.21 -4.79
N LEU A 44 -2.20 -5.90 -4.98
CA LEU A 44 -2.47 -4.89 -3.96
C LEU A 44 -3.93 -4.45 -4.00
N ILE A 45 -4.59 -4.36 -2.85
CA ILE A 45 -5.92 -3.76 -2.76
C ILE A 45 -5.75 -2.26 -2.51
N VAL A 46 -6.22 -1.43 -3.42
CA VAL A 46 -6.13 0.02 -3.34
C VAL A 46 -7.51 0.57 -3.04
N THR A 47 -7.68 1.04 -1.82
CA THR A 47 -8.92 1.68 -1.37
C THR A 47 -8.93 3.15 -1.78
N THR A 48 -9.97 3.61 -2.48
CA THR A 48 -10.09 4.99 -2.99
C THR A 48 -11.50 5.55 -2.79
N LEU A 49 -11.60 6.89 -2.86
CA LEU A 49 -12.85 7.64 -2.96
C LEU A 49 -13.01 8.21 -4.38
N ILE A 50 -14.24 8.39 -4.85
CA ILE A 50 -14.53 9.17 -6.06
C ILE A 50 -14.34 10.65 -5.75
N ASN A 51 -13.34 11.27 -6.39
CA ASN A 51 -13.01 12.68 -6.25
C ASN A 51 -12.36 13.20 -7.53
N ALA A 52 -13.10 13.97 -8.32
CA ALA A 52 -12.56 14.58 -9.53
C ALA A 52 -11.50 15.64 -9.20
N PRO A 53 -10.39 15.74 -9.96
CA PRO A 53 -10.03 14.97 -11.16
C PRO A 53 -9.15 13.73 -10.88
N TYR A 54 -9.02 13.33 -9.62
CA TYR A 54 -8.05 12.33 -9.17
C TYR A 54 -8.53 10.89 -9.39
N THR A 55 -9.79 10.62 -9.06
CA THR A 55 -10.45 9.33 -9.24
C THR A 55 -11.91 9.56 -9.62
N MET A 56 -12.33 9.04 -10.77
CA MET A 56 -13.64 9.23 -11.37
C MET A 56 -14.14 7.89 -11.91
N LEU A 57 -15.45 7.71 -11.98
CA LEU A 57 -16.04 6.60 -12.70
C LEU A 57 -16.15 6.95 -14.17
N MET A 58 -15.81 6.01 -15.05
CA MET A 58 -16.01 6.17 -16.48
C MET A 58 -17.50 6.27 -16.82
N ALA A 59 -17.84 6.95 -17.92
CA ALA A 59 -19.22 7.11 -18.36
C ALA A 59 -19.95 5.77 -18.57
N ASN A 60 -19.24 4.75 -19.07
CA ASN A 60 -19.74 3.39 -19.30
C ASN A 60 -19.29 2.41 -18.20
N HIS A 61 -19.02 2.88 -16.98
CA HIS A 61 -18.56 2.02 -15.87
C HIS A 61 -19.49 0.84 -15.55
N GLU A 62 -20.78 0.91 -15.88
CA GLU A 62 -21.73 -0.20 -15.71
C GLU A 62 -21.42 -1.39 -16.64
N GLU A 63 -20.78 -1.14 -17.78
CA GLU A 63 -20.36 -2.15 -18.75
C GLU A 63 -18.92 -2.64 -18.53
N LEU A 64 -18.18 -1.98 -17.62
CA LEU A 64 -16.78 -2.26 -17.33
C LEU A 64 -16.63 -3.04 -16.03
N GLU A 65 -15.58 -3.87 -15.93
CA GLU A 65 -15.31 -4.68 -14.75
C GLU A 65 -14.01 -4.28 -14.05
N GLY A 66 -13.95 -4.53 -12.74
CA GLY A 66 -12.74 -4.31 -11.95
C GLY A 66 -12.22 -2.87 -11.99
N ASN A 67 -10.94 -2.72 -12.36
CA ASN A 67 -10.24 -1.44 -12.36
C ASN A 67 -10.61 -0.54 -13.53
N ASP A 68 -11.11 -1.11 -14.62
CA ASP A 68 -11.39 -0.37 -15.85
C ASP A 68 -12.57 0.59 -15.67
N LYS A 69 -13.37 0.39 -14.63
CA LYS A 69 -14.42 1.33 -14.22
C LYS A 69 -13.92 2.70 -13.79
N TYR A 70 -12.64 2.82 -13.44
CA TYR A 70 -12.07 4.02 -12.83
C TYR A 70 -11.07 4.71 -13.75
N GLU A 71 -11.14 6.04 -13.79
CA GLU A 71 -10.21 6.91 -14.49
C GLU A 71 -9.78 8.10 -13.61
N GLY A 72 -8.78 8.85 -14.04
CA GLY A 72 -8.28 10.04 -13.34
C GLY A 72 -6.80 9.95 -13.01
N TYR A 73 -6.25 11.07 -12.55
CA TYR A 73 -4.81 11.23 -12.36
C TYR A 73 -4.18 10.17 -11.45
N CYS A 74 -4.83 9.83 -10.33
CA CYS A 74 -4.31 8.84 -9.39
C CYS A 74 -4.36 7.41 -9.96
N ILE A 75 -5.34 7.13 -10.82
CA ILE A 75 -5.47 5.83 -11.47
C ILE A 75 -4.37 5.64 -12.53
N ASP A 76 -4.10 6.67 -13.33
CA ASP A 76 -3.06 6.62 -14.35
C ASP A 76 -1.67 6.50 -13.71
N LEU A 77 -1.41 7.27 -12.65
CA LEU A 77 -0.18 7.15 -11.87
C LEU A 77 0.00 5.73 -11.31
N LEU A 78 -1.06 5.15 -10.73
CA LEU A 78 -1.01 3.80 -10.19
C LEU A 78 -0.75 2.75 -11.28
N LYS A 79 -1.34 2.90 -12.47
CA LYS A 79 -1.07 2.04 -13.63
C LYS A 79 0.40 2.10 -14.04
N GLU A 80 1.02 3.28 -14.07
CA GLU A 80 2.44 3.41 -14.42
C GLU A 80 3.35 2.80 -13.34
N ILE A 81 3.06 3.02 -12.06
CA ILE A 81 3.81 2.40 -10.95
C ILE A 81 3.66 0.87 -11.00
N ALA A 82 2.46 0.35 -11.29
CA ALA A 82 2.19 -1.07 -11.45
C ALA A 82 2.99 -1.70 -12.60
N LYS A 83 3.16 -0.98 -13.71
CA LYS A 83 4.00 -1.43 -14.83
C LYS A 83 5.48 -1.47 -14.46
N ILE A 84 5.98 -0.44 -13.76
CA ILE A 84 7.41 -0.36 -13.37
C ILE A 84 7.76 -1.47 -12.38
N LEU A 85 6.90 -1.69 -11.38
CA LEU A 85 7.14 -2.64 -10.28
C LEU A 85 6.55 -4.03 -10.54
N ASN A 86 5.81 -4.19 -11.64
CA ASN A 86 5.24 -5.45 -12.11
C ASN A 86 4.35 -6.17 -11.05
N PHE A 87 3.51 -5.38 -10.37
CA PHE A 87 2.45 -5.87 -9.49
C PHE A 87 1.07 -5.66 -10.12
N ASN A 88 0.09 -6.40 -9.63
CA ASN A 88 -1.31 -6.23 -9.97
C ASN A 88 -2.00 -5.42 -8.87
N PHE A 89 -3.05 -4.67 -9.18
CA PHE A 89 -3.85 -4.02 -8.15
C PHE A 89 -5.33 -4.22 -8.41
N LYS A 90 -6.14 -4.05 -7.36
CA LYS A 90 -7.59 -3.98 -7.46
C LYS A 90 -8.08 -2.76 -6.71
N ILE A 91 -8.87 -1.94 -7.39
CA ILE A 91 -9.48 -0.74 -6.81
C ILE A 91 -10.72 -1.16 -6.03
N ARG A 92 -10.80 -0.71 -4.78
CA ARG A 92 -11.97 -0.84 -3.91
C ARG A 92 -12.47 0.55 -3.54
N GLU A 93 -13.76 0.81 -3.74
CA GLU A 93 -14.39 2.03 -3.21
C GLU A 93 -14.55 1.89 -1.69
N VAL A 94 -14.23 2.94 -0.94
CA VAL A 94 -14.47 2.98 0.52
C VAL A 94 -15.97 2.86 0.77
N SER A 95 -16.38 1.81 1.48
CA SER A 95 -17.78 1.52 1.81
C SER A 95 -18.49 2.69 2.52
N ASP A 96 -17.74 3.47 3.31
CA ASP A 96 -18.26 4.56 4.13
C ASP A 96 -18.22 5.94 3.45
N LYS A 97 -17.64 6.06 2.25
CA LYS A 97 -17.39 7.34 1.54
C LYS A 97 -16.75 8.46 2.39
N LYS A 98 -16.13 8.11 3.51
CA LYS A 98 -15.50 9.01 4.49
C LYS A 98 -14.03 8.68 4.64
N TYR A 99 -13.19 9.72 4.69
CA TYR A 99 -11.76 9.57 4.98
C TYR A 99 -11.53 9.00 6.38
N GLY A 100 -12.34 9.46 7.32
CA GLY A 100 -12.37 9.03 8.71
C GLY A 100 -12.90 10.17 9.57
N GLU A 101 -14.02 9.94 10.23
CA GLU A 101 -14.53 10.77 11.31
C GLU A 101 -14.22 10.07 12.63
N LYS A 102 -13.75 10.86 13.60
CA LYS A 102 -13.57 10.40 14.97
C LYS A 102 -14.91 10.48 15.68
N ASN A 103 -15.40 9.35 16.20
CA ASN A 103 -16.62 9.33 17.00
C ASN A 103 -16.39 9.97 18.38
N GLU A 104 -17.46 10.26 19.12
CA GLU A 104 -17.39 10.83 20.48
C GLU A 104 -16.66 9.91 21.49
N GLN A 105 -16.51 8.63 21.16
CA GLN A 105 -15.80 7.62 21.93
C GLN A 105 -14.29 7.57 21.60
N GLY A 106 -13.83 8.40 20.64
CA GLY A 106 -12.43 8.53 20.27
C GLY A 106 -11.92 7.54 19.22
N GLU A 107 -12.80 6.70 18.67
CA GLU A 107 -12.49 5.74 17.62
C GLU A 107 -12.60 6.39 16.24
N TRP A 108 -11.67 6.07 15.36
CA TRP A 108 -11.70 6.48 13.97
C TRP A 108 -12.53 5.48 13.16
N ASN A 109 -13.31 5.96 12.18
CA ASN A 109 -13.94 5.14 11.15
C ASN A 109 -13.25 5.34 9.78
N GLY A 110 -13.80 4.73 8.71
CA GLY A 110 -13.33 4.93 7.34
C GLY A 110 -11.92 4.38 7.07
N MET A 111 -11.20 5.00 6.13
CA MET A 111 -9.85 4.55 5.72
C MET A 111 -8.84 4.58 6.87
N ILE A 112 -8.99 5.51 7.82
CA ILE A 112 -8.12 5.60 9.00
C ILE A 112 -8.30 4.37 9.90
N LYS A 113 -9.53 3.87 10.06
CA LYS A 113 -9.79 2.65 10.82
C LYS A 113 -9.16 1.43 10.17
N GLU A 114 -9.30 1.27 8.86
CA GLU A 114 -8.73 0.14 8.12
C GLU A 114 -7.20 0.08 8.21
N LEU A 115 -6.53 1.24 8.32
CA LEU A 115 -5.09 1.34 8.57
C LEU A 115 -4.71 1.03 10.03
N ILE A 116 -5.48 1.52 11.01
CA ILE A 116 -5.22 1.29 12.44
C ILE A 116 -5.41 -0.19 12.80
N ASP A 117 -6.47 -0.82 12.29
CA ASP A 117 -6.81 -2.21 12.59
C ASP A 117 -5.94 -3.23 11.84
N GLY A 118 -4.99 -2.77 10.99
CA GLY A 118 -4.05 -3.62 10.25
C GLY A 118 -4.69 -4.53 9.20
N VAL A 119 -5.97 -4.31 8.86
CA VAL A 119 -6.76 -5.20 8.00
C VAL A 119 -6.35 -5.10 6.53
N SER A 120 -5.65 -4.04 6.13
CA SER A 120 -5.08 -3.93 4.78
C SER A 120 -3.91 -4.91 4.53
N PHE A 121 -3.46 -5.68 5.54
CA PHE A 121 -2.35 -6.64 5.39
C PHE A 121 -2.58 -8.04 6.00
N ASN A 122 -3.82 -8.42 6.33
CA ASN A 122 -4.11 -9.81 6.74
C ASN A 122 -4.59 -10.64 5.54
N ALA A 123 -3.65 -11.42 5.01
CA ALA A 123 -3.94 -12.57 4.15
C ALA A 123 -4.97 -13.47 4.85
N GLU A 124 -6.01 -13.84 4.12
CA GLU A 124 -7.01 -14.82 4.57
C GLU A 124 -6.32 -16.13 4.97
N THR A 125 -6.26 -16.44 6.27
CA THR A 125 -6.19 -17.82 6.73
C THR A 125 -7.62 -18.31 6.90
N ARG A 126 -8.14 -18.92 5.84
CA ARG A 126 -9.30 -19.81 5.92
C ARG A 126 -8.91 -21.00 6.81
N SER A 127 -9.67 -21.25 7.86
CA SER A 127 -9.82 -22.62 8.36
C SER A 127 -11.24 -22.85 8.83
N SER A 128 -11.72 -24.04 8.46
CA SER A 128 -13.03 -24.65 8.61
C SER A 128 -13.57 -24.70 10.04
#